data_AF-A0A7R9M1T6-F1
#
_entry.id   AF-A0A7R9M1T6-F1
#
_cell.length_a   1.000
_cell.length_b   1.000
_cell.length_c   1.000
_cell.angle_alpha   90.00
_cell.angle_beta   90.00
_cell.angle_gamma   90.00
#
_symmetry.space_group_name_H-M   'P 1'
#
loop_
_entity.id
_entity.type
_entity.pdbx_description
1 polymer ?
#
loop_
_entity_poly.entity_id
_entity_poly.type
_entity_poly.pdbx_seq_one_letter_code
_entity_poly.pdbx_strand_id
1 'polypeptide(L)'
;MSSILKSGWNFVKRHRNKALIGVGAVGAAYALNRYLQSVANEWQTSSSRDFVSEVKKKEIHFENTIETCNQTSMSLSVKIVDILDQSLDADPILELIRADTDHKLTDTKIQLWNKLKVRIFTRVISEVYCVVLFVTYLRVQLSVLAGYIKHFN
;
A
#
# COMPACT_ATOMS: atom_id res chain seq x y z
N MET A 1 -8.20 -29.07 -59.88
CA MET A 1 -7.10 -28.86 -58.91
C MET A 1 -5.78 -29.55 -59.28
N SER A 2 -5.79 -30.62 -60.09
CA SER A 2 -4.59 -31.37 -60.50
C SER A 2 -3.76 -30.73 -61.64
N SER A 3 -4.34 -29.86 -62.47
CA SER A 3 -3.60 -29.23 -63.58
C SER A 3 -2.65 -28.11 -63.12
N ILE A 4 -3.07 -27.32 -62.13
CA ILE A 4 -2.28 -26.22 -61.56
C ILE A 4 -1.02 -26.76 -60.87
N LEU A 5 -1.15 -27.86 -60.12
CA LEU A 5 -0.03 -28.54 -59.46
C LEU A 5 0.97 -29.13 -60.48
N LYS A 6 0.48 -29.75 -61.57
CA LYS A 6 1.36 -30.29 -62.62
C LYS A 6 2.10 -29.19 -63.39
N SER A 7 1.43 -28.06 -63.66
CA SER A 7 2.06 -26.90 -64.31
C SER A 7 3.10 -26.24 -63.39
N GLY A 8 2.77 -26.08 -62.11
CA GLY A 8 3.69 -25.58 -61.09
C GLY A 8 4.93 -26.47 -60.93
N TRP A 9 4.75 -27.79 -60.91
CA TRP A 9 5.86 -28.76 -60.80
C TRP A 9 6.80 -28.73 -62.02
N ASN A 10 6.24 -28.62 -63.23
CA ASN A 10 7.04 -28.53 -64.45
C ASN A 10 7.78 -27.18 -64.55
N PHE A 11 7.19 -26.09 -64.06
CA PHE A 11 7.83 -24.79 -63.99
C PHE A 11 8.97 -24.75 -62.95
N VAL A 12 8.74 -25.33 -61.77
CA VAL A 12 9.77 -25.50 -60.73
C VAL A 12 10.90 -26.41 -61.21
N LYS A 13 10.60 -27.49 -61.94
CA LYS A 13 11.61 -28.41 -62.51
C LYS A 13 12.45 -27.74 -63.60
N ARG A 14 11.88 -26.81 -64.37
CA ARG A 14 12.58 -26.07 -65.43
C ARG A 14 13.44 -24.90 -64.90
N HIS A 15 13.08 -24.35 -63.74
CA HIS A 15 13.80 -23.23 -63.10
C HIS A 15 14.34 -23.57 -61.69
N ARG A 16 14.75 -24.83 -61.46
CA ARG A 16 15.17 -25.35 -60.13
C ARG A 16 16.13 -24.42 -59.38
N ASN A 17 17.13 -23.87 -60.06
CA ASN A 17 18.11 -22.99 -59.42
C ASN A 17 17.50 -21.63 -59.01
N LYS A 18 16.61 -21.07 -59.83
CA LYS A 18 15.94 -19.77 -59.53
C LYS A 18 14.87 -19.93 -58.44
N ALA A 19 14.16 -21.05 -58.44
CA ALA A 19 13.16 -21.36 -57.42
C ALA A 19 13.81 -21.56 -56.03
N LEU A 20 14.96 -22.25 -55.96
CA LEU A 20 15.71 -22.41 -54.72
C LEU A 20 16.21 -21.07 -54.17
N ILE A 21 16.72 -20.18 -55.03
CA ILE A 21 17.15 -18.84 -54.62
C ILE A 21 15.97 -18.03 -54.08
N GLY A 22 14.80 -18.09 -54.73
CA GLY A 22 13.59 -17.40 -54.26
C GLY A 22 13.12 -17.88 -52.89
N VAL A 23 13.04 -19.20 -52.69
CA VAL A 23 12.66 -19.79 -51.39
C VAL A 23 13.69 -19.46 -50.31
N GLY A 24 14.98 -19.54 -50.64
CA GLY A 24 16.07 -19.18 -49.72
C GLY A 24 16.01 -17.71 -49.30
N ALA A 25 15.76 -16.80 -50.25
CA ALA A 25 15.64 -15.37 -49.97
C ALA A 25 14.44 -15.06 -49.06
N VAL A 26 13.28 -15.66 -49.33
CA VAL A 26 12.08 -15.49 -48.48
C VAL A 26 12.29 -16.06 -47.08
N GLY A 27 12.90 -17.24 -46.98
CA GLY A 27 13.24 -17.85 -45.70
C GLY A 27 14.23 -17.00 -44.89
N ALA A 28 15.26 -16.44 -45.54
CA ALA A 28 16.23 -15.56 -44.91
C ALA A 28 15.58 -14.26 -44.41
N ALA A 29 14.70 -13.63 -45.21
CA ALA A 29 13.96 -12.44 -44.81
C ALA A 29 13.04 -12.71 -43.61
N TYR A 30 12.35 -13.87 -43.59
CA TYR A 30 11.50 -14.26 -42.47
C TYR A 30 12.30 -14.50 -41.20
N ALA A 31 13.44 -15.21 -41.28
CA ALA A 31 14.31 -15.47 -40.15
C ALA A 31 14.87 -14.17 -39.56
N LEU A 32 15.29 -13.23 -40.42
CA LEU A 32 15.79 -11.92 -40.00
C LEU A 32 14.70 -11.11 -39.30
N ASN A 33 13.50 -11.04 -39.90
CA ASN A 33 12.37 -10.32 -39.31
C ASN A 33 11.98 -10.90 -37.94
N ARG A 34 11.99 -12.22 -37.80
CA ARG A 34 11.72 -12.90 -36.54
C ARG A 34 12.79 -12.61 -35.48
N TYR A 35 14.06 -12.54 -35.87
CA TYR A 35 15.17 -12.19 -34.98
C TYR A 35 15.10 -10.73 -34.51
N LEU A 36 14.80 -9.79 -35.41
CA LEU A 36 14.62 -8.38 -35.04
C LEU A 36 13.45 -8.20 -34.07
N GLN A 37 12.34 -8.91 -34.29
CA GLN A 37 11.20 -8.90 -33.38
C GLN A 37 11.53 -9.52 -32.01
N SER A 38 12.28 -10.63 -31.96
CA SER A 38 12.66 -11.24 -30.67
C SER A 38 13.58 -10.31 -29.88
N VAL A 39 14.57 -9.72 -30.53
CA VAL A 39 15.52 -8.79 -29.91
C VAL A 39 14.77 -7.54 -29.40
N ALA A 40 13.92 -6.91 -30.23
CA ALA A 40 13.14 -5.74 -29.82
C ALA A 40 12.22 -6.01 -28.61
N ASN A 41 11.56 -7.17 -28.61
CA ASN A 41 10.72 -7.59 -27.48
C ASN A 41 11.53 -7.84 -26.21
N GLU A 42 12.72 -8.41 -26.32
CA GLU A 42 13.64 -8.60 -25.20
C GLU A 42 14.08 -7.28 -24.59
N TRP A 43 14.44 -6.27 -25.40
CA TRP A 43 14.82 -4.93 -24.91
C TRP A 43 13.67 -4.20 -24.23
N GLN A 44 12.46 -4.29 -24.79
CA GLN A 44 11.27 -3.66 -24.20
C GLN A 44 10.88 -4.36 -22.88
N THR A 45 10.98 -5.69 -22.87
CA THR A 45 10.62 -6.51 -21.71
C THR A 45 11.67 -6.41 -20.61
N SER A 46 12.97 -6.36 -20.92
CA SER A 46 14.04 -6.19 -19.91
C SER A 46 13.96 -4.82 -19.25
N SER A 47 13.89 -3.75 -20.05
CA SER A 47 13.78 -2.38 -19.54
C SER A 47 12.52 -2.18 -18.70
N SER A 48 11.40 -2.78 -19.09
CA SER A 48 10.14 -2.72 -18.33
C SER A 48 10.17 -3.60 -17.09
N ARG A 49 10.75 -4.81 -17.16
CA ARG A 49 10.79 -5.74 -16.02
C ARG A 49 11.72 -5.24 -14.92
N ASP A 50 12.88 -4.70 -15.26
CA ASP A 50 13.82 -4.18 -14.28
C ASP A 50 13.20 -2.98 -13.57
N PHE A 51 12.62 -2.04 -14.31
CA PHE A 51 11.89 -0.91 -13.73
C PHE A 51 10.68 -1.34 -12.88
N VAL A 52 9.85 -2.23 -13.39
CA VAL A 52 8.66 -2.73 -12.68
C VAL A 52 9.06 -3.52 -11.43
N SER A 53 10.17 -4.28 -11.46
CA SER A 53 10.65 -5.01 -10.31
C SER A 53 11.15 -4.08 -9.20
N GLU A 54 11.88 -3.03 -9.56
CA GLU A 54 12.41 -2.04 -8.61
C GLU A 54 11.29 -1.16 -8.03
N VAL A 55 10.27 -0.84 -8.82
CA VAL A 55 9.09 -0.12 -8.33
C VAL A 55 8.24 -1.02 -7.42
N LYS A 56 7.94 -2.25 -7.83
CA LYS A 56 7.13 -3.18 -7.03
C LYS A 56 7.78 -3.53 -5.70
N LYS A 57 9.10 -3.74 -5.65
CA LYS A 57 9.79 -3.98 -4.38
C LYS A 57 9.63 -2.80 -3.41
N LYS A 58 9.71 -1.56 -3.92
CA LYS A 58 9.53 -0.34 -3.12
C LYS A 58 8.09 -0.19 -2.63
N GLU A 59 7.12 -0.51 -3.49
CA GLU A 59 5.69 -0.45 -3.18
C GLU A 59 5.30 -1.50 -2.14
N ILE A 60 5.72 -2.76 -2.30
CA ILE A 60 5.42 -3.85 -1.36
C ILE A 60 6.02 -3.56 0.02
N HIS A 61 7.27 -3.07 0.07
CA HIS A 61 7.88 -2.70 1.35
C HIS A 61 7.16 -1.53 2.02
N PHE A 62 6.70 -0.55 1.25
CA PHE A 62 5.96 0.60 1.78
C PHE A 62 4.58 0.20 2.30
N GLU A 63 3.84 -0.61 1.53
CA GLU A 63 2.52 -1.09 1.90
C GLU A 63 2.58 -1.94 3.18
N ASN A 64 3.53 -2.88 3.26
CA ASN A 64 3.73 -3.70 4.46
C ASN A 64 4.10 -2.84 5.69
N THR A 65 4.87 -1.76 5.49
CA THR A 65 5.21 -0.82 6.56
C THR A 65 3.98 -0.05 7.02
N ILE A 66 3.15 0.44 6.11
CA ILE A 66 1.90 1.13 6.43
C ILE A 66 0.95 0.19 7.18
N GLU A 67 0.82 -1.05 6.73
CA GLU A 67 -0.03 -2.05 7.38
C GLU A 67 0.46 -2.34 8.80
N THR A 68 1.77 -2.57 8.98
CA THR A 68 2.40 -2.76 10.30
C THR A 68 2.18 -1.55 11.20
N CYS A 69 2.32 -0.35 10.64
CA CYS A 69 2.04 0.90 11.35
C CYS A 69 0.58 0.97 11.79
N ASN A 70 -0.36 0.59 10.94
CA ASN A 70 -1.79 0.61 11.25
C ASN A 70 -2.12 -0.38 12.38
N GLN A 71 -1.57 -1.60 12.32
CA GLN A 71 -1.71 -2.61 13.37
C GLN A 71 -1.13 -2.13 14.71
N THR A 72 0.07 -1.54 14.66
CA THR A 72 0.76 -1.02 15.85
C THR A 72 0.00 0.17 16.45
N SER A 73 -0.49 1.07 15.59
CA SER A 73 -1.30 2.22 16.00
C SER A 73 -2.59 1.76 16.68
N MET A 74 -3.30 0.78 16.13
CA MET A 74 -4.51 0.22 16.75
C MET A 74 -4.20 -0.41 18.11
N SER A 75 -3.14 -1.22 18.21
CA SER A 75 -2.76 -1.86 19.47
C SER A 75 -2.35 -0.87 20.56
N LEU A 76 -1.56 0.14 20.21
CA LEU A 76 -1.07 1.13 21.17
C LEU A 76 -2.13 2.20 21.51
N SER A 77 -3.03 2.53 20.57
CA SER A 77 -4.13 3.47 20.84
C SER A 77 -5.02 2.98 21.99
N VAL A 78 -5.31 1.67 22.06
CA VAL A 78 -6.10 1.10 23.16
C VAL A 78 -5.39 1.30 24.51
N LYS A 79 -4.07 1.08 24.56
CA LYS A 79 -3.28 1.28 25.79
C LYS A 79 -3.23 2.75 26.22
N ILE A 80 -3.15 3.68 25.27
CA ILE A 80 -3.10 5.12 25.56
C ILE A 80 -4.44 5.60 26.09
N VAL A 81 -5.54 5.15 25.50
CA VAL A 81 -6.88 5.47 26.00
C VAL A 81 -7.05 4.97 27.43
N ASP A 82 -6.59 3.75 27.74
CA ASP A 82 -6.64 3.19 29.09
C ASP A 82 -5.83 4.02 30.11
N ILE A 83 -4.61 4.43 29.76
CA ILE A 83 -3.78 5.31 30.59
C ILE A 83 -4.42 6.70 30.77
N LEU A 84 -5.04 7.24 29.71
CA LEU A 84 -5.72 8.52 29.79
C LEU A 84 -6.99 8.44 30.63
N ASP A 85 -7.75 7.35 30.53
CA ASP A 85 -8.93 7.10 31.35
C ASP A 85 -8.56 7.13 32.83
N GLN A 86 -7.49 6.41 33.19
CA GLN A 86 -6.96 6.40 34.55
C GLN A 86 -6.44 7.78 35.01
N SER A 87 -5.88 8.58 34.11
CA SER A 87 -5.31 9.89 34.44
C SER A 87 -6.35 11.03 34.54
N LEU A 88 -7.45 10.92 33.77
CA LEU A 88 -8.51 11.92 33.66
C LEU A 88 -9.82 11.47 34.31
N ASP A 89 -9.75 10.44 35.16
CA ASP A 89 -10.89 9.72 35.70
C ASP A 89 -11.96 10.66 36.29
N ALA A 90 -13.19 10.57 35.79
CA ALA A 90 -14.32 11.40 36.23
C ALA A 90 -15.19 10.67 37.27
N ASP A 91 -14.96 9.36 37.46
CA ASP A 91 -15.68 8.50 38.39
C ASP A 91 -15.66 9.01 39.84
N PRO A 92 -14.55 9.51 40.41
CA PRO A 92 -14.58 10.01 41.79
C PRO A 92 -15.51 11.22 41.96
N ILE A 93 -15.70 12.06 40.94
CA ILE A 93 -16.65 13.19 41.01
C ILE A 93 -18.09 12.69 40.89
N LEU A 94 -18.32 11.68 40.05
CA LEU A 94 -19.60 11.02 39.88
C LEU A 94 -20.05 10.27 41.15
N GLU A 95 -19.12 9.60 41.84
CA GLU A 95 -19.37 8.96 43.12
C GLU A 95 -19.69 9.97 44.21
N LEU A 96 -18.98 11.10 44.27
CA LEU A 96 -19.30 12.18 45.20
C LEU A 96 -20.69 12.77 44.94
N ILE A 97 -21.10 12.94 43.67
CA ILE A 97 -22.45 13.40 43.31
C ILE A 97 -23.53 12.37 43.69
N ARG A 98 -23.25 11.06 43.55
CA ARG A 98 -24.17 9.99 43.96
C ARG A 98 -24.27 9.84 45.48
N ALA A 99 -23.16 9.97 46.20
CA ALA A 99 -23.12 9.84 47.65
C ALA A 99 -23.76 11.06 48.35
N ASP A 100 -23.63 12.27 47.79
CA ASP A 100 -24.19 13.51 48.33
C ASP A 100 -25.70 13.69 48.05
N THR A 101 -26.42 12.58 47.83
CA THR A 101 -27.88 12.61 47.62
C THR A 101 -28.66 12.86 48.93
N ASP A 102 -27.98 12.83 50.08
CA ASP A 102 -28.56 13.09 51.40
C ASP A 102 -28.22 14.50 51.92
N HIS A 103 -29.07 15.48 51.55
CA HIS A 103 -29.31 16.71 52.30
C HIS A 103 -28.12 17.66 52.63
N LYS A 104 -27.58 18.41 51.65
CA LYS A 104 -26.94 19.71 51.93
C LYS A 104 -26.81 20.65 50.70
N LEU A 105 -27.49 21.80 50.78
CA LEU A 105 -27.26 23.04 50.00
C LEU A 105 -27.19 22.91 48.45
N THR A 106 -28.29 23.26 47.78
CA THR A 106 -28.44 23.27 46.31
C THR A 106 -27.29 23.93 45.53
N ASP A 107 -26.64 24.96 46.10
CA ASP A 107 -25.49 25.62 45.49
C ASP A 107 -24.25 24.72 45.35
N THR A 108 -23.98 23.85 46.33
CA THR A 108 -22.85 22.91 46.30
C THR A 108 -23.02 21.88 45.19
N LYS A 109 -24.24 21.35 45.03
CA LYS A 109 -24.59 20.42 43.96
C LYS A 109 -24.36 21.04 42.58
N ILE A 110 -24.78 22.29 42.36
CA ILE A 110 -24.59 22.98 41.07
C ILE A 110 -23.09 23.14 40.75
N GLN A 111 -22.26 23.47 41.75
CA GLN A 111 -20.81 23.54 41.55
C GLN A 111 -20.19 22.17 41.20
N LEU A 112 -20.66 21.10 41.84
CA LEU A 112 -20.21 19.73 41.56
C LEU A 112 -20.55 19.30 40.13
N TRP A 113 -21.77 19.61 39.66
CA TRP A 113 -22.19 19.38 38.29
C TRP A 113 -21.38 20.18 37.26
N ASN A 114 -21.08 21.46 37.54
CA ASN A 114 -20.25 22.25 36.65
C ASN A 114 -18.81 21.73 36.59
N LYS A 115 -18.26 21.27 37.73
CA LYS A 115 -16.94 20.62 37.79
C LYS A 115 -16.91 19.31 36.99
N LEU A 116 -17.98 18.50 37.09
CA LEU A 116 -18.14 17.29 36.29
C LEU A 116 -18.19 17.60 34.78
N LYS A 117 -19.01 18.58 34.36
CA LYS A 117 -19.10 18.99 32.95
C LYS A 117 -17.74 19.37 32.39
N VAL A 118 -17.04 20.29 33.06
CA VAL A 118 -15.72 20.76 32.63
C VAL A 118 -14.74 19.59 32.54
N ARG A 119 -14.76 18.67 33.52
CA ARG A 119 -13.86 17.51 33.53
C ARG A 119 -14.14 16.56 32.37
N ILE A 120 -15.40 16.25 32.07
CA ILE A 120 -15.78 15.40 30.94
C ILE A 120 -15.37 16.06 29.61
N PHE A 121 -15.65 17.35 29.43
CA PHE A 121 -15.26 18.07 28.21
C PHE A 121 -13.74 18.08 28.01
N THR A 122 -12.97 18.40 29.06
CA THR A 122 -11.51 18.38 29.00
C THR A 122 -10.99 16.98 28.69
N ARG A 123 -11.57 15.94 29.29
CA ARG A 123 -11.19 14.54 29.07
C ARG A 123 -11.37 14.13 27.61
N VAL A 124 -12.56 14.34 27.04
CA VAL A 124 -12.84 13.98 25.64
C VAL A 124 -11.93 14.73 24.68
N ILE A 125 -11.73 16.04 24.90
CA ILE A 125 -10.84 16.85 24.06
C ILE A 125 -9.41 16.32 24.16
N SER A 126 -8.91 16.10 25.38
CA SER A 126 -7.54 15.63 25.60
C SER A 126 -7.30 14.23 25.03
N GLU A 127 -8.27 13.32 25.14
CA GLU A 127 -8.22 11.98 24.55
C GLU A 127 -8.10 12.03 23.03
N VAL A 128 -8.94 12.83 22.36
CA VAL A 128 -8.89 13.00 20.91
C VAL A 128 -7.53 13.55 20.47
N TYR A 129 -7.03 14.59 21.15
CA TYR A 129 -5.73 15.18 20.82
C TYR A 129 -4.58 14.19 21.02
N CYS A 130 -4.55 13.47 22.15
CA CYS A 130 -3.51 12.49 22.44
C CYS A 130 -3.48 11.36 21.40
N VAL A 131 -4.64 10.81 21.03
CA VAL A 131 -4.72 9.73 20.04
C VAL A 131 -4.25 10.21 18.67
N VAL A 132 -4.71 11.38 18.20
CA VAL A 132 -4.34 11.92 16.88
C VAL A 132 -2.84 12.23 16.81
N LEU A 133 -2.28 12.87 17.84
CA LEU A 133 -0.85 13.16 17.90
C LEU A 133 -0.02 11.87 17.92
N PHE A 134 -0.44 10.88 18.71
CA PHE A 134 0.23 9.60 18.81
C PHE A 134 0.25 8.84 17.47
N VAL A 135 -0.91 8.68 16.82
CA VAL A 135 -1.01 7.99 15.52
C VAL A 135 -0.15 8.68 14.47
N THR A 136 -0.20 10.01 14.42
CA THR A 136 0.59 10.79 13.45
C THR A 136 2.09 10.65 13.70
N TYR A 137 2.51 10.72 14.97
CA TYR A 137 3.90 10.56 15.35
C TYR A 137 4.43 9.17 14.99
N LEU A 138 3.68 8.11 15.31
CA LEU A 138 4.05 6.73 15.01
C LEU A 138 4.16 6.48 13.50
N ARG A 139 3.26 7.06 12.70
CA ARG A 139 3.33 7.04 11.24
C ARG A 139 4.61 7.69 10.72
N VAL A 140 4.99 8.86 11.26
CA VAL A 140 6.24 9.54 10.86
C VAL A 140 7.46 8.71 11.25
N GLN A 141 7.53 8.20 12.47
CA GLN A 141 8.65 7.38 12.94
C GLN A 141 8.84 6.12 12.08
N LEU A 142 7.76 5.40 11.78
CA LEU A 142 7.83 4.18 10.96
C LEU A 142 8.13 4.48 9.48
N SER A 143 7.62 5.60 8.95
CA SER A 143 7.95 6.04 7.60
C SER A 143 9.45 6.37 7.46
N VAL A 144 10.02 7.04 8.46
CA VAL A 144 11.46 7.34 8.50
C VAL A 144 12.27 6.05 8.66
N LEU A 145 11.89 5.16 9.58
CA LEU A 145 12.58 3.88 9.81
C LEU A 145 12.58 2.99 8.55
N ALA A 146 11.46 2.91 7.84
CA ALA A 146 11.37 2.17 6.58
C ALA A 146 12.27 2.77 5.49
N GLY A 147 12.42 4.10 5.47
CA GLY A 147 13.40 4.78 4.62
C GLY A 147 14.85 4.40 4.96
N TYR A 148 15.20 4.32 6.24
CA TYR A 148 16.54 3.93 6.68
C TYR A 148 16.88 2.46 6.38
N ILE A 149 15.95 1.53 6.63
CA ILE A 149 16.15 0.10 6.34
C ILE A 149 16.45 -0.12 4.85
N LYS A 150 15.81 0.67 3.97
CA LYS A 150 16.04 0.64 2.52
C LYS A 150 17.43 1.17 2.10
N HIS A 151 18.05 2.05 2.88
CA HIS A 151 19.40 2.56 2.56
C HIS A 151 20.50 1.57 3.00
N PHE A 152 20.21 0.68 3.94
CA PHE A 152 21.21 -0.21 4.55
C PHE A 152 21.28 -1.62 3.94
N ASN A 153 20.39 -1.95 3.00
CA ASN A 153 20.28 -3.25 2.34
C ASN A 153 20.35 -3.08 0.81
#